data_AF-A0A9C9L097-F1
#
_entry.id   AF-A0A9C9L097-F1
#
_cell.length_a   1.000
_cell.length_b   1.000
_cell.length_c   1.000
_cell.angle_alpha   90.00
_cell.angle_beta   90.00
_cell.angle_gamma   90.00
#
_symmetry.space_group_name_H-M   'P 1'
#
loop_
_entity.id
_entity.type
_entity.pdbx_description
1 polymer ?
#
loop_
_entity_poly.entity_id
_entity_poly.type
_entity_poly.pdbx_seq_one_letter_code
_entity_poly.pdbx_strand_id
1 'polypeptide(L)'
;MNMNDIDNWMHASDDERAEVIQAWDVANAEGREVAKRVATLFKGECVYKVLETGVSMQDSKWVIEAFSETDDYEMLTKRKEMEFLGFSIVFRHIDDYSST
;
A
#
# COMPACT_ATOMS: atom_id res chain seq x y z
N MET A 1 9.50 -10.35 17.73
CA MET A 1 9.69 -8.95 17.30
C MET A 1 8.32 -8.32 17.13
N ASN A 2 8.15 -7.05 17.50
CA ASN A 2 6.88 -6.35 17.32
C ASN A 2 6.87 -5.74 15.91
N MET A 3 6.38 -6.49 14.91
CA MET A 3 6.32 -6.08 13.50
C MET A 3 5.28 -5.00 13.20
N ASN A 4 4.64 -4.44 14.25
CA ASN A 4 3.83 -3.23 14.17
C ASN A 4 4.68 -1.94 14.07
N ASP A 5 6.00 -2.06 14.21
CA ASP A 5 6.94 -0.97 14.02
C ASP A 5 7.41 -0.90 12.56
N ILE A 6 7.25 0.27 11.95
CA ILE A 6 7.55 0.47 10.52
C ILE A 6 9.04 0.37 10.24
N ASP A 7 9.88 0.74 11.20
CA ASP A 7 11.34 0.65 11.06
C ASP A 7 11.78 -0.82 10.94
N ASN A 8 11.20 -1.69 11.78
CA ASN A 8 11.43 -3.13 11.66
C ASN A 8 10.89 -3.68 10.33
N TRP A 9 9.75 -3.16 9.85
CA TRP A 9 9.17 -3.57 8.56
C TRP A 9 10.06 -3.23 7.37
N MET A 10 10.69 -2.05 7.37
CA MET A 10 11.62 -1.61 6.33
C MET A 10 12.90 -2.46 6.30
N HIS A 11 13.35 -2.95 7.47
CA HIS A 11 14.54 -3.78 7.58
C HIS A 11 14.30 -5.28 7.38
N ALA A 12 13.03 -5.73 7.41
CA ALA A 12 12.68 -7.10 7.12
C ALA A 12 13.00 -7.47 5.67
N SER A 13 13.28 -8.74 5.42
CA SER A 13 13.33 -9.33 4.08
C SER A 13 11.94 -9.45 3.46
N ASP A 14 11.89 -9.69 2.15
CA ASP A 14 10.62 -9.92 1.46
C ASP A 14 9.91 -11.18 1.96
N ASP A 15 10.67 -12.25 2.27
CA ASP A 15 10.12 -13.50 2.81
C ASP A 15 9.51 -13.28 4.20
N GLU A 16 10.21 -12.57 5.10
CA GLU A 16 9.68 -12.24 6.43
C GLU A 16 8.40 -11.40 6.35
N ARG A 17 8.35 -10.42 5.44
CA ARG A 17 7.13 -9.64 5.21
C ARG A 17 6.00 -10.51 4.69
N ALA A 18 6.27 -11.38 3.72
CA ALA A 18 5.28 -12.27 3.13
C ALA A 18 4.68 -13.23 4.18
N GLU A 19 5.51 -13.81 5.04
CA GLU A 19 5.06 -14.68 6.14
C GLU A 19 4.12 -13.95 7.11
N VAL A 20 4.47 -12.72 7.50
CA VAL A 20 3.66 -11.93 8.43
C VAL A 20 2.35 -11.50 7.79
N ILE A 21 2.39 -11.05 6.53
CA ILE A 21 1.17 -10.66 5.79
C ILE A 21 0.21 -11.85 5.68
N GLN A 22 0.72 -13.05 5.38
CA GLN A 22 -0.10 -14.25 5.27
C GLN A 22 -0.73 -14.68 6.60
N ALA A 23 -0.12 -14.31 7.73
CA ALA A 23 -0.62 -14.63 9.05
C ALA A 23 -1.70 -13.65 9.57
N TRP A 24 -1.87 -12.49 8.93
CA TRP A 24 -2.82 -11.48 9.40
C TRP A 24 -4.28 -11.88 9.18
N ASP A 25 -5.08 -11.69 10.24
CA ASP A 25 -6.53 -11.67 10.14
C ASP A 25 -7.01 -10.26 9.72
N VAL A 26 -7.03 -10.04 8.41
CA VAL A 26 -7.43 -8.76 7.79
C VAL A 26 -8.89 -8.41 8.13
N ALA A 27 -9.76 -9.39 8.35
CA ALA A 27 -11.15 -9.16 8.76
C ALA A 27 -11.25 -8.53 10.15
N ASN A 28 -10.27 -8.79 11.02
CA ASN A 28 -10.11 -8.17 12.33
C ASN A 28 -9.16 -6.94 12.31
N ALA A 29 -8.93 -6.37 11.13
CA ALA A 29 -8.11 -5.19 10.91
C ALA A 29 -6.60 -5.36 11.22
N GLU A 30 -6.09 -6.59 11.37
CA GLU A 30 -4.67 -6.84 11.61
C GLU A 30 -3.82 -6.36 10.44
N GLY A 31 -2.67 -5.74 10.71
CA GLY A 31 -1.78 -5.20 9.67
C GLY A 31 -2.24 -3.88 9.02
N ARG A 32 -3.45 -3.38 9.32
CA ARG A 32 -3.98 -2.14 8.73
C ARG A 32 -3.08 -0.92 9.00
N GLU A 33 -2.58 -0.79 10.23
CA GLU A 33 -1.72 0.34 10.61
C GLU A 33 -0.35 0.26 9.92
N VAL A 34 0.20 -0.94 9.72
CA VAL A 34 1.42 -1.14 8.94
C VAL A 34 1.17 -0.73 7.48
N ALA A 35 0.09 -1.21 6.88
CA ALA A 35 -0.30 -0.85 5.51
C ALA A 35 -0.46 0.68 5.34
N LYS A 36 -1.07 1.39 6.31
CA LYS A 36 -1.21 2.85 6.27
C LYS A 36 0.13 3.58 6.34
N ARG A 37 1.06 3.11 7.19
CA ARG A 37 2.41 3.68 7.27
C ARG A 37 3.18 3.44 5.99
N VAL A 38 3.10 2.24 5.43
CA VAL A 38 3.69 1.92 4.12
C VAL A 38 3.08 2.78 3.01
N ALA A 39 1.76 3.02 3.02
CA ALA A 39 1.09 3.92 2.08
C ALA A 39 1.59 5.37 2.20
N THR A 40 1.85 5.83 3.43
CA THR A 40 2.41 7.17 3.67
C THR A 40 3.85 7.27 3.16
N LEU A 41 4.67 6.24 3.39
CA LEU A 41 6.03 6.16 2.85
C LEU A 41 6.01 6.13 1.32
N PHE A 42 5.13 5.32 0.73
CA PHE A 42 4.97 5.25 -0.72
C PHE A 42 4.65 6.63 -1.30
N LYS A 43 3.72 7.39 -0.70
CA LYS A 43 3.41 8.77 -1.13
C LYS A 43 4.65 9.67 -1.16
N GLY A 44 5.55 9.54 -0.19
CA GLY A 44 6.77 10.36 -0.09
C GLY A 44 7.93 9.90 -0.98
N GLU A 45 8.03 8.60 -1.25
CA GLU A 45 9.14 7.99 -1.99
C GLU A 45 8.80 7.74 -3.48
N CYS A 46 7.52 7.78 -3.85
CA CYS A 46 7.10 7.50 -5.21
C CYS A 46 7.62 8.57 -6.18
N VAL A 47 8.27 8.13 -7.26
CA VAL A 47 8.74 9.01 -8.34
C VAL A 47 7.57 9.67 -9.09
N TYR A 48 6.36 9.11 -8.96
CA TYR A 48 5.14 9.65 -9.55
C TYR A 48 4.44 10.60 -8.60
N LYS A 49 3.71 11.57 -9.15
CA LYS A 49 2.92 12.52 -8.36
C LYS A 49 1.71 11.79 -7.76
N VAL A 50 1.91 11.21 -6.58
CA VAL A 50 0.83 10.64 -5.76
C VAL A 50 0.29 11.76 -4.87
N LEU A 51 -0.93 12.18 -5.13
CA LEU A 51 -1.59 13.24 -4.39
C LEU A 51 -2.13 12.77 -3.06
N GLU A 52 -2.69 11.57 -3.01
CA GLU A 52 -3.18 10.95 -1.79
C GLU A 52 -2.96 9.44 -1.78
N THR A 53 -2.98 8.85 -0.58
CA THR A 53 -2.93 7.40 -0.41
C THR A 53 -4.02 6.90 0.53
N GLY A 54 -4.48 5.70 0.26
CA GLY A 54 -5.47 4.97 1.04
C GLY A 54 -5.05 3.52 1.23
N VAL A 55 -5.82 2.80 2.05
CA VAL A 55 -5.68 1.36 2.25
C VAL A 55 -7.05 0.74 2.16
N SER A 56 -7.22 -0.21 1.24
CA SER A 56 -8.44 -0.99 1.09
C SER A 56 -8.17 -2.48 1.24
N MET A 57 -9.22 -3.22 1.61
CA MET A 57 -9.17 -4.68 1.66
C MET A 57 -9.66 -5.24 0.33
N GLN A 58 -8.85 -6.09 -0.32
CA GLN A 58 -9.22 -6.83 -1.53
C GLN A 58 -8.76 -8.28 -1.38
N ASP A 59 -9.63 -9.24 -1.66
CA ASP A 59 -9.34 -10.68 -1.58
C ASP A 59 -8.61 -11.10 -0.28
N SER A 60 -9.09 -10.59 0.85
CA SER A 60 -8.52 -10.83 2.20
C SER A 60 -7.07 -10.34 2.37
N LYS A 61 -6.65 -9.33 1.60
CA LYS A 61 -5.35 -8.66 1.72
C LYS A 61 -5.52 -7.16 1.81
N TRP A 62 -4.57 -6.49 2.46
CA TRP A 62 -4.44 -5.04 2.37
C TRP A 62 -3.78 -4.64 1.06
N VAL A 63 -4.39 -3.67 0.40
CA VAL A 63 -3.89 -3.06 -0.83
C VAL A 63 -3.73 -1.57 -0.58
N ILE A 64 -2.62 -1.00 -1.07
CA ILE A 64 -2.40 0.44 -1.03
C ILE A 64 -3.03 1.05 -2.27
N GLU A 65 -3.87 2.05 -2.06
CA GLU A 65 -4.46 2.84 -3.12
C GLU A 65 -3.67 4.13 -3.26
N ALA A 66 -3.12 4.38 -4.45
CA ALA A 66 -2.36 5.58 -4.77
C ALA A 66 -3.15 6.44 -5.75
N PHE A 67 -3.51 7.64 -5.33
CA PHE A 67 -4.38 8.53 -6.09
C PHE A 67 -3.54 9.60 -6.80
N SER A 68 -3.70 9.70 -8.12
CA SER A 68 -2.95 10.61 -8.99
C SER A 68 -3.87 11.39 -9.94
N GLU A 69 -3.34 12.47 -10.51
CA GLU A 69 -4.01 13.22 -11.60
C GLU A 69 -4.06 12.39 -12.90
N THR A 70 -4.98 12.73 -13.80
CA THR A 70 -5.32 11.96 -15.02
C THR A 70 -4.10 11.64 -15.90
N ASP A 71 -3.22 12.62 -16.09
CA ASP A 71 -2.07 12.50 -17.00
C ASP A 71 -1.06 11.45 -16.53
N ASP A 72 -0.86 11.35 -15.21
CA ASP A 72 0.01 10.34 -14.59
C ASP A 72 -0.70 8.97 -14.51
N TYR A 73 -2.01 8.97 -14.24
CA TYR A 73 -2.82 7.76 -14.09
C TYR A 73 -2.85 6.88 -15.35
N GLU A 74 -2.99 7.48 -16.55
CA GLU A 74 -3.01 6.73 -17.81
C GLU A 74 -1.67 6.03 -18.13
N MET A 75 -0.56 6.56 -17.62
CA MET A 75 0.75 5.93 -17.75
C MET A 75 0.96 4.84 -16.71
N LEU A 76 0.44 5.04 -15.49
CA LEU A 76 0.65 4.14 -14.35
C LEU A 76 -0.19 2.87 -14.42
N THR A 77 -1.43 2.96 -14.88
CA THR A 77 -2.34 1.82 -15.05
C THR A 77 -1.88 0.80 -16.10
N LYS A 78 -0.91 1.17 -16.96
CA LYS A 78 -0.28 0.24 -17.92
C LYS A 78 0.74 -0.68 -17.26
N ARG A 79 1.16 -0.42 -16.02
CA ARG A 79 2.06 -1.28 -15.25
C ARG A 79 1.22 -2.33 -14.55
N LYS A 80 1.38 -3.59 -14.92
CA LYS A 80 0.44 -4.63 -14.53
C LYS A 80 0.44 -4.92 -13.03
N GLU A 81 1.57 -4.82 -12.33
CA GLU A 81 1.63 -5.10 -10.89
C GLU A 81 2.78 -4.27 -10.29
N MET A 82 2.46 -3.40 -9.34
CA MET A 82 3.46 -2.67 -8.56
C MET A 82 3.32 -3.10 -7.11
N GLU A 83 4.44 -3.39 -6.46
CA GLU A 83 4.50 -3.72 -5.04
C GLU A 83 5.47 -2.79 -4.34
N PHE A 84 5.18 -2.49 -3.07
CA PHE A 84 6.05 -1.71 -2.20
C PHE A 84 6.02 -2.27 -0.80
N LEU A 85 7.19 -2.68 -0.28
CA LEU A 85 7.36 -3.25 1.06
C LEU A 85 6.34 -4.37 1.37
N GLY A 86 6.09 -5.26 0.40
CA GLY A 86 5.18 -6.41 0.51
C GLY A 86 3.71 -6.13 0.21
N PHE A 87 3.33 -4.89 -0.11
CA PHE A 87 1.94 -4.53 -0.43
C PHE A 87 1.75 -4.22 -1.91
N SER A 88 0.69 -4.76 -2.50
CA SER A 88 0.27 -4.39 -3.85
C SER A 88 -0.21 -2.93 -3.88
N ILE A 89 0.16 -2.22 -4.93
CA ILE A 89 -0.24 -0.84 -5.21
C ILE A 89 -1.25 -0.84 -6.34
N VAL A 90 -2.40 -0.20 -6.09
CA VAL A 90 -3.41 0.09 -7.11
C VAL A 90 -3.46 1.59 -7.32
N PHE A 91 -3.19 2.02 -8.54
CA PHE A 91 -3.37 3.41 -8.92
C PHE A 91 -4.86 3.70 -9.14
N ARG A 92 -5.29 4.87 -8.68
CA ARG A 92 -6.66 5.38 -8.80
C ARG A 92 -6.62 6.81 -9.30
N HIS A 93 -7.72 7.25 -9.90
CA HIS A 93 -7.89 8.66 -10.21
C HIS A 93 -8.21 9.43 -8.93
N ILE A 94 -7.67 10.64 -8.76
CA ILE A 94 -7.90 11.44 -7.55
C ILE A 94 -9.38 11.74 -7.28
N ASP A 95 -10.21 11.81 -8.32
CA ASP A 95 -11.67 12.00 -8.17
C ASP A 95 -12.38 10.84 -7.45
N ASP A 96 -11.76 9.66 -7.42
CA ASP A 96 -12.28 8.49 -6.69
C ASP A 96 -11.92 8.56 -5.19
N TYR A 97 -11.12 9.53 -4.77
CA TYR A 97 -10.74 9.71 -3.36
C TYR A 97 -11.92 10.24 -2.56
N SER A 98 -12.67 9.32 -1.94
CA SER A 98 -13.67 9.66 -0.94
C SER A 98 -13.04 9.65 0.44
N SER A 99 -12.82 10.84 1.01
CA SER A 99 -12.36 11.00 2.39
C SER A 99 -13.42 10.41 3.33
N THR A 100 -13.23 9.16 3.75
CA THR A 100 -14.08 8.47 4.73
C THR A 100 -13.33 8.18 6.00
#